data_AF-A0A558A5D1-F1
#
_entry.id   AF-A0A558A5D1-F1
#
_cell.length_a   1.000
_cell.length_b   1.000
_cell.length_c   1.000
_cell.angle_alpha   90.00
_cell.angle_beta   90.00
_cell.angle_gamma   90.00
#
_symmetry.space_group_name_H-M   'P 1'
#
loop_
_entity.id
_entity.type
_entity.pdbx_description
1 polymer ?
#
loop_
_entity_poly.entity_id
_entity_poly.type
_entity_poly.pdbx_seq_one_letter_code
_entity_poly.pdbx_strand_id
1 'polypeptide(L)'
;MTGDSVPARTTTRGTASGKLRTWARSVLTGEWTEDTVLDVVVVLEELANHVCRGGRPAQVRLSYRTGNRLRIEVDDERAVPRSLGSDIGALLVRHLARDSGVRRWRRGVTFWADVALVASRVPGALPGGVVLGPFEPGARSPN
;
A
#
# COMPACT_ATOMS: atom_id res chain seq x y z
N MET A 1 -51.53 7.12 -7.07
CA MET A 1 -50.44 6.35 -6.45
C MET A 1 -49.45 6.00 -7.55
N THR A 2 -48.44 6.85 -7.73
CA THR A 2 -47.37 6.68 -8.72
C THR A 2 -46.09 6.46 -7.94
N GLY A 3 -45.59 5.22 -7.94
CA GLY A 3 -44.34 4.86 -7.30
C GLY A 3 -43.18 5.30 -8.17
N ASP A 4 -42.52 6.40 -7.79
CA ASP A 4 -41.22 6.78 -8.32
C ASP A 4 -40.17 5.79 -7.80
N SER A 5 -39.76 4.85 -8.65
CA SER A 5 -38.55 4.07 -8.42
C SER A 5 -37.35 4.92 -8.85
N VAL A 6 -36.70 5.54 -7.86
CA VAL A 6 -35.38 6.16 -8.02
C VAL A 6 -34.38 5.05 -8.37
N PRO A 7 -33.67 5.11 -9.51
CA PRO A 7 -32.59 4.17 -9.73
C PRO A 7 -31.46 4.48 -8.74
N ALA A 8 -31.24 3.56 -7.80
CA ALA A 8 -30.08 3.54 -6.92
C ALA A 8 -28.83 3.53 -7.80
N ARG A 9 -28.23 4.72 -7.95
CA ARG A 9 -26.98 4.91 -8.65
C ARG A 9 -25.86 4.40 -7.74
N THR A 10 -25.70 3.09 -7.66
CA THR A 10 -24.55 2.44 -7.03
C THR A 10 -23.34 2.74 -7.91
N THR A 11 -22.75 3.91 -7.68
CA THR A 11 -21.45 4.25 -8.24
C THR A 11 -20.46 3.40 -7.46
N THR A 12 -20.24 2.17 -7.93
CA THR A 12 -19.32 1.22 -7.32
C THR A 12 -17.93 1.82 -7.36
N ARG A 13 -17.58 2.49 -6.27
CA ARG A 13 -16.27 3.06 -5.99
C ARG A 13 -15.29 1.93 -5.61
N GLY A 14 -15.26 0.85 -6.40
CA GLY A 14 -14.23 -0.19 -6.35
C GLY A 14 -12.94 0.35 -6.95
N THR A 15 -12.39 1.40 -6.32
CA THR A 15 -11.43 2.34 -6.92
C THR A 15 -10.08 2.14 -6.27
N ALA A 16 -9.06 1.72 -7.02
CA ALA A 16 -7.64 1.60 -6.61
C ALA A 16 -7.33 0.74 -5.37
N SER A 17 -7.86 1.07 -4.18
CA SER A 17 -7.66 0.38 -2.89
C SER A 17 -8.00 -1.12 -2.95
N GLY A 18 -9.14 -1.48 -3.55
CA GLY A 18 -9.51 -2.90 -3.71
C GLY A 18 -8.51 -3.69 -4.55
N LYS A 19 -7.99 -3.10 -5.63
CA LYS A 19 -6.95 -3.73 -6.48
C LYS A 19 -5.62 -3.81 -5.75
N LEU A 20 -5.23 -2.75 -5.03
CA LEU A 20 -4.01 -2.69 -4.24
C LEU A 20 -4.00 -3.75 -3.14
N ARG A 21 -5.14 -3.92 -2.45
CA ARG A 21 -5.35 -4.96 -1.43
C ARG A 21 -5.25 -6.37 -2.00
N THR A 22 -5.92 -6.64 -3.13
CA THR A 22 -5.83 -7.94 -3.81
C THR A 22 -4.41 -8.24 -4.26
N TRP A 23 -3.73 -7.26 -4.86
CA TRP A 23 -2.34 -7.39 -5.27
C TRP A 23 -1.41 -7.67 -4.08
N ALA A 24 -1.50 -6.87 -3.01
CA ALA A 24 -0.68 -7.06 -1.82
C ALA A 24 -0.87 -8.45 -1.21
N ARG A 25 -2.12 -8.94 -1.12
CA ARG A 25 -2.42 -10.29 -0.65
C ARG A 25 -1.93 -11.40 -1.58
N SER A 26 -1.92 -11.17 -2.89
CA SER A 26 -1.35 -12.15 -3.83
C SER A 26 0.17 -12.28 -3.70
N VAL A 27 0.81 -11.23 -3.22
CA VAL A 27 2.27 -11.12 -3.05
C VAL A 27 2.71 -11.64 -1.68
N LEU A 28 1.93 -11.34 -0.64
CA LEU A 28 2.11 -11.87 0.71
C LEU A 28 1.57 -13.30 0.72
N THR A 29 2.47 -14.25 0.48
CA THR A 29 2.17 -15.69 0.50
C THR A 29 1.58 -16.12 1.85
N GLY A 30 0.98 -17.31 1.92
CA GLY A 30 0.44 -17.90 3.17
C GLY A 30 1.48 -18.22 4.25
N GLU A 31 2.68 -17.67 4.14
CA GLU A 31 3.78 -17.81 5.10
C GLU A 31 3.64 -16.86 6.29
N TRP A 32 2.83 -15.78 6.17
CA TRP A 32 2.65 -14.75 7.18
C TRP A 32 1.30 -14.88 7.89
N THR A 33 1.20 -14.36 9.12
CA THR A 33 -0.08 -14.35 9.86
C THR A 33 -1.08 -13.41 9.21
N GLU A 34 -2.38 -13.72 9.34
CA GLU A 34 -3.44 -12.84 8.81
C GLU A 34 -3.34 -11.42 9.39
N ASP A 35 -2.98 -11.28 10.67
CA ASP A 35 -2.74 -9.97 11.30
C ASP A 35 -1.59 -9.21 10.62
N THR A 36 -0.48 -9.89 10.31
CA THR A 36 0.65 -9.29 9.58
C THR A 36 0.21 -8.84 8.18
N VAL A 37 -0.55 -9.68 7.48
CA VAL A 37 -1.05 -9.35 6.14
C VAL A 37 -1.98 -8.13 6.21
N LEU A 38 -2.83 -8.06 7.24
CA LEU A 38 -3.71 -6.92 7.47
C LEU A 38 -2.90 -5.65 7.75
N ASP A 39 -1.91 -5.70 8.63
CA ASP A 39 -1.04 -4.56 8.96
C ASP A 39 -0.35 -4.01 7.72
N VAL A 40 0.23 -4.88 6.89
CA VAL A 40 0.87 -4.49 5.63
C VAL A 40 -0.13 -3.83 4.69
N VAL A 41 -1.32 -4.40 4.52
CA VAL A 41 -2.37 -3.84 3.67
C VAL A 41 -2.79 -2.45 4.15
N VAL A 42 -3.00 -2.27 5.46
CA VAL A 42 -3.39 -0.96 6.02
C VAL A 42 -2.30 0.07 5.78
N VAL A 43 -1.04 -0.23 6.12
CA VAL A 43 0.07 0.70 5.91
C VAL A 43 0.22 1.05 4.43
N LEU A 44 0.08 0.07 3.55
CA LEU A 44 0.13 0.28 2.11
C LEU A 44 -1.00 1.19 1.61
N GLU A 45 -2.25 0.93 2.02
CA GLU A 45 -3.40 1.74 1.64
C GLU A 45 -3.23 3.18 2.14
N GLU A 46 -2.75 3.39 3.36
CA GLU A 46 -2.55 4.74 3.91
C GLU A 46 -1.41 5.50 3.22
N LEU A 47 -0.28 4.84 2.91
CA LEU A 47 0.79 5.46 2.13
C LEU A 47 0.33 5.80 0.70
N ALA A 48 -0.40 4.89 0.05
CA ALA A 48 -0.94 5.13 -1.28
C ALA A 48 -1.99 6.24 -1.27
N ASN A 49 -2.91 6.27 -0.30
CA ASN A 49 -3.90 7.33 -0.14
C ASN A 49 -3.26 8.68 0.14
N HIS A 50 -2.17 8.69 0.93
CA HIS A 50 -1.39 9.89 1.17
C HIS A 50 -0.87 10.45 -0.15
N VAL A 51 -0.16 9.65 -0.96
CA VAL A 51 0.42 10.07 -2.24
C VAL A 51 -0.65 10.41 -3.28
N CYS A 52 -1.68 9.56 -3.42
CA CYS A 52 -2.73 9.67 -4.43
C CYS A 52 -3.82 10.70 -4.09
N ARG A 53 -3.69 11.50 -3.01
CA ARG A 53 -4.71 12.47 -2.52
C ARG A 53 -5.14 13.57 -3.50
N GLY A 54 -4.67 13.53 -4.76
CA GLY A 54 -5.12 14.37 -5.87
C GLY A 54 -5.49 13.59 -7.15
N GLY A 55 -5.82 12.30 -7.05
CA GLY A 55 -6.27 11.47 -8.18
C GLY A 55 -5.15 11.03 -9.14
N ARG A 56 -3.92 10.86 -8.63
CA ARG A 56 -2.74 10.58 -9.45
C ARG A 56 -2.26 9.14 -9.30
N PRO A 57 -1.63 8.56 -10.34
CA PRO A 57 -0.96 7.29 -10.21
C PRO A 57 0.25 7.43 -9.29
N ALA A 58 0.51 6.39 -8.51
CA ALA A 58 1.68 6.24 -7.67
C ALA A 58 2.27 4.87 -7.96
N GLN A 59 3.60 4.78 -8.02
CA GLN A 59 4.28 3.51 -8.16
C GLN A 59 4.51 2.91 -6.77
N VAL A 60 4.03 1.69 -6.55
CA VAL A 60 4.21 0.95 -5.30
C VAL A 60 5.23 -0.16 -5.46
N ARG A 61 6.08 -0.37 -4.46
CA ARG A 61 7.02 -1.50 -4.37
C ARG A 61 6.96 -2.15 -2.99
N LEU A 62 7.00 -3.49 -2.96
CA LEU A 62 7.17 -4.28 -1.74
C LEU A 62 8.52 -5.00 -1.81
N SER A 63 9.29 -4.95 -0.73
CA SER A 63 10.58 -5.66 -0.66
C SER A 63 10.84 -6.28 0.70
N TYR A 64 11.22 -7.56 0.70
CA TYR A 64 11.64 -8.23 1.93
C TYR A 64 13.00 -7.68 2.39
N ARG A 65 13.11 -7.43 3.69
CA ARG A 65 14.31 -6.95 4.37
C ARG A 65 14.76 -7.98 5.40
N THR A 66 16.04 -7.92 5.74
CA THR A 66 16.62 -8.69 6.84
C THR A 66 15.87 -8.42 8.15
N GLY A 67 15.77 -9.45 9.00
CA GLY A 67 15.11 -9.35 10.30
C GLY A 67 13.58 -9.39 10.22
N ASN A 68 13.03 -10.14 9.27
CA ASN A 68 11.59 -10.35 9.06
C ASN A 68 10.84 -9.01 8.94
N ARG A 69 11.26 -8.18 8.00
CA ARG A 69 10.58 -6.91 7.72
C ARG A 69 10.18 -6.83 6.27
N LEU A 70 9.05 -6.20 6.01
CA LEU A 70 8.64 -5.82 4.68
C LEU A 70 8.74 -4.31 4.54
N ARG A 71 9.53 -3.87 3.58
CA ARG A 71 9.63 -2.47 3.17
C ARG A 71 8.55 -2.20 2.12
N ILE A 72 7.66 -1.28 2.44
CA ILE A 72 6.66 -0.71 1.54
C ILE A 72 7.21 0.63 1.05
N GLU A 73 7.24 0.84 -0.27
CA GLU A 73 7.64 2.09 -0.89
C GLU A 73 6.55 2.58 -1.85
N VAL A 74 6.22 3.87 -1.77
CA VAL A 74 5.28 4.55 -2.67
C VAL A 74 5.95 5.80 -3.22
N ASP A 75 6.15 5.83 -4.53
CA ASP A 75 6.83 6.93 -5.22
C ASP A 75 5.82 8.03 -5.62
N ASP A 76 6.20 9.28 -5.37
CA ASP A 76 5.53 10.50 -5.80
C ASP A 76 6.50 11.31 -6.69
N GLU A 77 6.21 11.36 -7.98
CA GLU A 77 7.04 12.02 -9.01
C GLU A 77 6.99 13.55 -8.96
N ARG A 78 6.28 14.18 -8.01
CA ARG A 78 6.13 15.65 -7.99
C ARG A 78 7.00 16.38 -6.96
N ALA A 79 7.94 15.67 -6.34
CA ALA A 79 9.08 16.25 -5.63
C ALA A 79 8.77 17.25 -4.49
N VAL A 80 7.51 17.50 -4.12
CA VAL A 80 7.18 18.29 -2.93
C VAL A 80 7.19 17.35 -1.74
N PRO A 81 8.27 17.35 -0.93
CA PRO A 81 8.45 16.40 0.13
C PRO A 81 7.60 16.91 1.30
N ARG A 82 6.43 16.32 1.47
CA ARG A 82 5.62 16.52 2.66
C ARG A 82 5.87 15.37 3.62
N SER A 83 5.94 15.68 4.91
CA SER A 83 5.92 14.65 5.93
C SER A 83 4.56 13.94 5.92
N LEU A 84 4.52 12.68 6.36
CA LEU A 84 3.28 12.09 6.84
C LEU A 84 2.74 13.02 7.92
N GLY A 85 1.50 13.50 7.75
CA GLY A 85 0.91 14.50 8.63
C GLY A 85 0.55 13.94 10.00
N SER A 86 -0.47 14.54 10.61
CA SER A 86 -1.09 14.08 11.85
C SER A 86 -2.51 13.56 11.63
N ASP A 87 -2.87 13.21 10.39
CA ASP A 87 -4.16 12.59 10.12
C ASP A 87 -4.18 11.14 10.58
N ILE A 88 -5.38 10.56 10.62
CA ILE A 88 -5.61 9.19 11.10
C ILE A 88 -4.72 8.20 10.31
N GLY A 89 -4.59 8.38 9.00
CA GLY A 89 -3.73 7.55 8.16
C GLY A 89 -2.26 7.59 8.59
N ALA A 90 -1.71 8.78 8.83
CA ALA A 90 -0.35 8.92 9.33
C ALA A 90 -0.16 8.32 10.73
N LEU A 91 -1.17 8.39 11.60
CA LEU A 91 -1.13 7.74 12.92
C LEU A 91 -1.12 6.22 12.81
N LEU A 92 -1.92 5.64 11.91
CA LEU A 92 -1.94 4.20 11.64
C LEU A 92 -0.58 3.72 11.13
N VAL A 93 0.03 4.44 10.19
CA VAL A 93 1.38 4.12 9.71
C VAL A 93 2.40 4.13 10.85
N ARG A 94 2.37 5.16 11.72
CA ARG A 94 3.30 5.22 12.87
C ARG A 94 3.07 4.13 13.91
N HIS A 95 1.84 3.65 14.05
CA HIS A 95 1.50 2.60 15.02
C HIS A 95 1.89 1.21 14.53
N LEU A 96 1.65 0.92 13.25
CA LEU A 96 1.85 -0.41 12.67
C LEU A 96 3.27 -0.60 12.10
N ALA A 97 3.91 0.48 11.64
CA ALA A 97 5.28 0.40 11.13
C ALA A 97 6.31 0.42 12.27
N ARG A 98 7.38 -0.35 12.08
CA ARG A 98 8.58 -0.27 12.92
C ARG A 98 9.41 0.96 12.65
N ASP A 99 9.39 1.42 11.40
CA ASP A 99 10.06 2.63 10.96
C ASP A 99 9.34 3.18 9.72
N SER A 100 9.41 4.48 9.51
CA SER A 100 8.81 5.14 8.35
C SER A 100 9.49 6.45 8.02
N GLY A 101 9.41 6.87 6.77
CA GLY A 101 10.00 8.13 6.36
C GLY A 101 9.75 8.50 4.92
N VAL A 102 10.47 9.53 4.49
CA VAL A 102 10.42 10.07 3.13
C VAL A 102 11.85 10.21 2.63
N ARG A 103 12.14 9.62 1.47
CA ARG A 103 13.42 9.77 0.77
C ARG A 103 13.24 10.66 -0.45
N ARG A 104 14.04 11.70 -0.57
CA ARG A 104 14.05 12.58 -1.75
C ARG A 104 14.99 12.04 -2.82
N TRP A 105 14.64 12.28 -4.08
CA TRP A 105 15.44 11.97 -5.26
C TRP A 105 15.20 13.06 -6.32
N ARG A 106 16.03 13.12 -7.38
CA ARG A 106 16.11 14.28 -8.28
C ARG A 106 14.77 14.76 -8.87
N ARG A 107 13.80 13.86 -9.01
CA ARG A 107 12.50 14.15 -9.64
C ARG A 107 11.30 13.72 -8.79
N GLY A 108 11.48 13.48 -7.48
CA GLY A 108 10.36 12.98 -6.70
C GLY A 108 10.68 12.76 -5.24
N VAL A 109 9.79 12.04 -4.59
CA VAL A 109 9.98 11.47 -3.26
C VAL A 109 9.49 10.03 -3.22
N THR A 110 10.08 9.22 -2.35
CA THR A 110 9.58 7.90 -1.99
C THR A 110 9.10 7.98 -0.55
N PHE A 111 7.82 7.76 -0.30
CA PHE A 111 7.30 7.48 1.03
C PHE A 111 7.53 6.01 1.33
N TRP A 112 7.98 5.70 2.55
CA TRP A 112 8.29 4.33 2.91
C TRP A 112 7.92 3.99 4.34
N ALA A 113 7.66 2.72 4.57
CA ALA A 113 7.45 2.13 5.89
C ALA A 113 8.03 0.71 5.94
N ASP A 114 8.58 0.33 7.09
CA ASP A 114 8.96 -1.05 7.40
C ASP A 114 7.93 -1.66 8.35
N VAL A 115 7.28 -2.74 7.94
CA VAL A 115 6.34 -3.51 8.77
C VAL A 115 7.05 -4.79 9.22
N ALA A 116 6.90 -5.16 10.49
CA ALA A 116 7.41 -6.43 11.00
C ALA A 116 6.56 -7.58 10.47
N LEU A 117 7.21 -8.64 10.03
CA LEU A 117 6.56 -9.84 9.56
C LEU A 117 6.57 -10.90 10.65
N VAL A 118 5.39 -11.44 10.96
CA VAL A 118 5.24 -12.61 11.82
C VAL A 118 4.88 -13.79 10.93
N ALA A 119 5.72 -14.82 10.95
CA ALA A 119 5.48 -16.02 10.16
C ALA A 119 4.39 -16.87 10.80
N SER A 120 3.46 -17.38 9.99
CA SER A 120 2.44 -18.36 10.39
C SER A 120 3.05 -19.72 10.75
N ARG A 121 4.27 -19.99 10.29
CA ARG A 121 5.07 -21.18 10.57
C ARG A 121 6.55 -20.79 10.59
N VAL A 122 7.39 -21.53 11.31
CA VAL A 122 8.85 -21.30 11.26
C VAL A 122 9.34 -21.52 9.83
N PRO A 123 9.85 -20.49 9.12
CA PRO A 123 10.30 -20.66 7.74
C PRO A 123 11.58 -21.51 7.70
N GLY A 124 11.64 -22.52 6.84
CA GLY A 124 12.85 -23.31 6.61
C GLY A 124 14.00 -22.51 5.96
N ALA A 125 13.68 -21.38 5.34
CA ALA A 125 14.60 -20.35 4.88
C ALA A 125 13.87 -19.00 4.89
N LEU A 126 14.54 -17.92 5.33
CA LEU A 126 13.99 -16.58 5.20
C LEU A 126 14.01 -16.19 3.71
N PRO A 127 12.89 -15.76 3.10
CA PRO A 127 12.91 -15.30 1.73
C PRO A 127 13.91 -14.14 1.61
N GLY A 128 14.91 -14.33 0.75
CA GLY A 128 15.81 -13.24 0.35
C GLY A 128 14.99 -12.07 -0.22
N GLY A 129 15.57 -10.87 -0.21
CA GLY A 129 14.87 -9.66 -0.66
C GLY A 129 14.31 -9.79 -2.08
N VAL A 130 13.02 -10.09 -2.21
CA VAL A 130 12.31 -10.06 -3.49
C VAL A 130 11.80 -8.64 -3.70
N VAL A 131 12.15 -8.02 -4.83
CA VAL A 131 11.53 -6.76 -5.28
C VAL A 131 10.27 -7.12 -6.05
N LEU A 132 9.12 -6.74 -5.51
CA LEU A 132 7.83 -7.00 -6.13
C LEU A 132 7.43 -5.74 -6.91
N GLY A 133 7.16 -5.93 -8.20
CA GLY A 133 7.12 -4.90 -9.23
C GLY A 133 6.09 -3.77 -9.03
N PRO A 134 6.16 -2.73 -9.87
CA PRO A 134 5.33 -1.53 -9.76
C PRO A 134 3.83 -1.82 -9.86
N PHE A 135 3.02 -1.21 -8.98
CA PHE A 135 1.58 -1.08 -9.17
C PHE A 135 1.24 0.32 -9.68
N GLU A 136 0.47 0.43 -10.77
CA GLU A 136 -0.14 1.69 -11.23
C GLU A 136 -1.66 1.64 -11.03
N PRO A 137 -2.25 2.49 -10.16
CA PRO A 137 -3.70 2.57 -10.06
C PRO A 137 -4.26 3.33 -11.27
N GLY A 138 -4.60 2.62 -12.34
CA GLY A 138 -5.44 3.20 -13.39
C GLY A 138 -5.11 2.91 -14.85
N ALA A 139 -4.14 2.06 -15.19
CA ALA A 139 -3.98 1.66 -16.59
C ALA A 139 -5.22 0.87 -17.03
N ARG A 140 -6.00 1.43 -17.97
CA ARG A 140 -6.95 0.65 -18.77
C ARG A 140 -6.15 -0.48 -19.42
N SER A 141 -6.66 -1.70 -19.35
CA SER A 141 -6.16 -2.78 -20.21
C SER A 141 -6.17 -2.29 -21.67
N PRO A 142 -5.08 -2.41 -22.43
CA PRO A 142 -5.20 -2.33 -23.87
C PRO A 142 -6.10 -3.49 -24.31
N ASN A 143 -7.11 -3.15 -25.12
CA ASN A 143 -7.96 -4.12 -25.81
C ASN A 143 -7.12 -5.02 -26.73
#